data_AF-A0A3D2BGM5-F1
#
_entry.id   AF-A0A3D2BGM5-F1
#
_cell.length_a   1.000
_cell.length_b   1.000
_cell.length_c   1.000
_cell.angle_alpha   90.00
_cell.angle_beta   90.00
_cell.angle_gamma   90.00
#
_symmetry.space_group_name_H-M   'P 1'
#
loop_
_entity.id
_entity.type
_entity.pdbx_description
1 polymer ?
#
loop_
_entity_poly.entity_id
_entity_poly.type
_entity_poly.pdbx_seq_one_letter_code
_entity_poly.pdbx_strand_id
1 'polypeptide(L)'
;MIDVESIYKNESVEDVLLYFAPKTTYPSIDRCYVRYKFEVVEKAILIKTMGKLLQEGKLAKDNKGLAIKGPNWREPDFVTQKKYGIK
;
A
#
# COMPACT_ATOMS: atom_id res chain seq x y z
N MET A 1 3.60 -9.82 -16.22
CA MET A 1 3.89 -9.98 -14.77
C MET A 1 3.88 -8.57 -14.19
N ILE A 2 3.34 -8.38 -12.98
CA ILE A 2 3.28 -7.05 -12.37
C ILE A 2 4.70 -6.59 -11.97
N ASP A 3 5.09 -5.38 -12.35
CA ASP A 3 6.38 -4.78 -12.00
C ASP A 3 6.32 -4.18 -10.58
N VAL A 4 6.50 -5.06 -9.59
CA VAL A 4 6.40 -4.70 -8.16
C VAL A 4 7.47 -3.69 -7.76
N GLU A 5 8.71 -3.85 -8.24
CA GLU A 5 9.81 -2.96 -7.87
C GLU A 5 9.52 -1.51 -8.28
N SER A 6 9.06 -1.31 -9.52
CA SER A 6 8.71 0.03 -9.99
C SER A 6 7.55 0.66 -9.23
N ILE A 7 6.55 -0.13 -8.79
CA ILE A 7 5.45 0.39 -7.96
C ILE A 7 6.00 0.94 -6.63
N TYR A 8 6.80 0.17 -5.91
CA TYR A 8 7.33 0.59 -4.60
C TYR A 8 8.32 1.77 -4.70
N LYS A 9 9.01 1.92 -5.83
CA LYS A 9 9.93 3.05 -6.07
C LYS A 9 9.21 4.33 -6.43
N ASN A 10 8.21 4.25 -7.32
CA ASN A 10 7.67 5.43 -8.00
C ASN A 10 6.32 5.91 -7.44
N GLU A 11 5.49 5.01 -6.92
CA GLU A 11 4.16 5.37 -6.42
C GLU A 11 4.23 5.85 -4.96
N SER A 12 3.20 6.60 -4.54
CA SER A 12 3.10 7.10 -3.18
C SER A 12 2.90 5.95 -2.18
N VAL A 13 3.36 6.10 -0.94
CA VAL A 13 3.15 5.06 0.10
C VAL A 13 1.66 4.84 0.36
N GLU A 14 0.86 5.88 0.22
CA GLU A 14 -0.60 5.82 0.31
C GLU A 14 -1.18 4.91 -0.79
N ASP A 15 -0.83 5.14 -2.05
CA ASP A 15 -1.32 4.36 -3.19
C ASP A 15 -0.87 2.89 -3.13
N VAL A 16 0.37 2.65 -2.73
CA VAL A 16 0.90 1.30 -2.52
C VAL A 16 0.10 0.57 -1.44
N LEU A 17 -0.19 1.23 -0.30
CA LEU A 17 -1.00 0.64 0.77
C LEU A 17 -2.45 0.38 0.32
N LEU A 18 -3.08 1.33 -0.39
CA LEU A 18 -4.44 1.18 -0.89
C LEU A 18 -4.57 0.00 -1.86
N TYR A 19 -3.51 -0.31 -2.62
CA TYR A 19 -3.48 -1.44 -3.54
C TYR A 19 -3.13 -2.78 -2.88
N PHE A 20 -2.05 -2.82 -2.08
CA PHE A 20 -1.49 -4.07 -1.56
C PHE A 20 -2.03 -4.48 -0.19
N ALA A 21 -2.36 -3.56 0.71
CA ALA A 21 -2.80 -3.94 2.06
C ALA A 21 -4.03 -4.87 2.08
N PRO A 22 -5.02 -4.73 1.17
CA PRO A 22 -6.13 -5.68 1.07
C PRO A 22 -5.76 -7.09 0.53
N LYS A 23 -4.55 -7.26 -0.01
CA LYS A 23 -4.12 -8.47 -0.74
C LYS A 23 -2.90 -9.13 -0.10
N THR A 24 -2.22 -8.44 0.80
CA THR A 24 -0.88 -8.77 1.25
C THR A 24 -0.70 -8.26 2.68
N THR A 25 0.01 -9.03 3.50
CA THR A 25 0.21 -8.69 4.90
C THR A 25 1.16 -7.50 5.06
N TYR A 26 0.95 -6.68 6.10
CA TYR A 26 1.81 -5.53 6.40
C TYR A 26 3.32 -5.88 6.45
N PRO A 27 3.76 -6.98 7.11
CA PRO A 27 5.18 -7.35 7.11
C PRO A 27 5.76 -7.66 5.72
N SER A 28 4.92 -8.12 4.78
CA SER A 28 5.37 -8.37 3.41
C SER A 28 5.57 -7.07 2.64
N ILE A 29 4.68 -6.09 2.84
CA ILE A 29 4.81 -4.73 2.29
C ILE A 29 6.04 -4.03 2.86
N ASP A 30 6.25 -4.14 4.18
CA ASP A 30 7.41 -3.60 4.89
C ASP A 30 8.73 -4.14 4.32
N ARG A 31 8.81 -5.46 4.11
CA ARG A 31 9.97 -6.11 3.47
C ARG A 31 10.22 -5.61 2.04
N CYS A 32 9.18 -5.32 1.26
CA CYS A 32 9.34 -4.73 -0.07
C CYS A 32 9.93 -3.32 0.01
N TYR A 33 9.52 -2.51 0.99
CA TYR A 33 10.13 -1.20 1.21
C TYR A 33 11.57 -1.29 1.71
N VAL A 34 11.91 -2.25 2.59
CA VAL A 34 13.30 -2.51 2.97
C VAL A 34 14.17 -2.76 1.73
N ARG A 35 13.66 -3.51 0.76
CA ARG A 35 14.42 -3.88 -0.45
C ARG A 35 14.49 -2.77 -1.50
N TYR A 36 13.39 -2.07 -1.76
CA TYR A 36 13.27 -1.20 -2.94
C TYR A 36 13.32 0.29 -2.64
N LYS A 37 13.00 0.71 -1.41
CA LYS A 37 12.97 2.13 -1.01
C LYS A 37 13.09 2.28 0.51
N PHE A 38 14.27 1.93 1.04
CA PHE A 38 14.54 1.80 2.47
C PHE A 38 14.18 3.03 3.32
N GLU A 39 14.31 4.24 2.75
CA GLU A 39 13.96 5.50 3.41
C GLU A 39 12.51 5.52 3.97
N VAL A 40 11.58 4.80 3.33
CA VAL A 40 10.18 4.69 3.79
C VAL A 40 10.11 4.00 5.16
N VAL A 41 10.95 2.98 5.37
CA VAL A 41 11.04 2.25 6.63
C VAL A 41 11.83 3.06 7.66
N GLU A 42 13.00 3.57 7.26
CA GLU A 42 13.88 4.38 8.11
C GLU A 42 13.15 5.57 8.74
N LYS A 43 12.32 6.27 7.97
CA LYS A 43 11.57 7.46 8.42
C LYS A 43 10.21 7.12 9.06
N ALA A 44 9.92 5.83 9.24
CA ALA A 44 8.64 5.29 9.72
C ALA A 44 7.42 5.78 8.91
N ILE A 45 7.59 6.03 7.61
CA ILE A 45 6.53 6.56 6.74
C ILE A 45 5.44 5.52 6.55
N LEU A 46 5.79 4.23 6.43
CA LEU A 46 4.83 3.16 6.19
C LEU A 46 3.78 3.07 7.31
N ILE A 47 4.21 2.97 8.57
CA ILE A 47 3.31 2.81 9.71
C ILE A 47 2.45 4.06 9.94
N LYS A 48 3.04 5.26 9.76
CA LYS A 48 2.31 6.53 9.88
C LYS A 48 1.22 6.65 8.83
N THR A 49 1.54 6.30 7.58
CA THR A 49 0.59 6.32 6.47
C THR A 49 -0.52 5.30 6.70
N MET A 50 -0.19 4.08 7.13
CA MET A 50 -1.17 3.06 7.47
C MET A 50 -2.16 3.52 8.54
N GLY A 51 -1.68 4.15 9.61
CA GLY A 51 -2.53 4.73 10.66
C GLY A 51 -3.46 5.82 10.13
N LYS A 52 -2.93 6.74 9.32
CA LYS A 52 -3.72 7.79 8.65
C LYS A 52 -4.83 7.20 7.78
N LEU A 53 -4.54 6.19 6.96
CA LEU A 53 -5.54 5.59 6.07
C LEU A 53 -6.66 4.86 6.82
N LEU A 54 -6.35 4.26 7.98
CA LEU A 54 -7.35 3.68 8.86
C LEU A 54 -8.23 4.75 9.50
N GLN A 55 -7.63 5.85 9.97
CA GLN A 55 -8.35 6.98 10.55
C GLN A 55 -9.27 7.67 9.54
N GLU A 56 -8.81 7.83 8.29
CA GLU A 56 -9.59 8.41 7.20
C GLU A 56 -10.63 7.45 6.62
N GLY A 57 -10.70 6.21 7.09
CA GLY A 57 -11.61 5.18 6.55
C GLY A 57 -11.31 4.78 5.11
N LYS A 58 -10.12 5.10 4.58
CA LYS A 58 -9.67 4.63 3.27
C LYS A 58 -9.26 3.16 3.33
N LEU A 59 -8.75 2.72 4.47
CA LEU A 59 -8.60 1.32 4.83
C LEU A 59 -9.43 1.02 6.08
N ALA A 60 -9.78 -0.25 6.27
CA ALA A 60 -10.38 -0.76 7.49
C ALA A 60 -9.66 -2.04 7.92
N LYS A 61 -9.99 -2.56 9.11
CA LYS A 61 -9.53 -3.88 9.55
C LYS A 61 -10.71 -4.84 9.60
N ASP A 62 -10.50 -6.07 9.15
CA ASP A 62 -11.47 -7.14 9.36
C ASP A 62 -11.42 -7.65 10.82
N ASN A 63 -12.26 -8.62 11.14
CA ASN A 63 -12.35 -9.24 12.47
C ASN A 63 -11.05 -9.96 12.89
N LYS A 64 -10.11 -10.18 11.96
CA LYS A 64 -8.80 -10.81 12.20
C LYS A 64 -7.67 -9.77 12.24
N GLY A 65 -7.99 -8.48 12.12
CA GLY A 65 -7.02 -7.39 12.10
C GLY A 65 -6.31 -7.20 10.76
N LEU A 66 -6.71 -7.92 9.70
CA LEU A 66 -6.18 -7.77 8.35
C LEU A 66 -6.78 -6.52 7.69
N ALA A 67 -5.94 -5.82 6.94
CA ALA A 67 -6.40 -4.63 6.23
C ALA A 67 -7.35 -5.03 5.10
N ILE A 68 -8.46 -4.31 5.00
CA ILE A 68 -9.47 -4.43 3.95
C ILE A 68 -9.80 -3.04 3.40
N LYS A 69 -10.52 -2.97 2.27
CA LYS A 69 -11.01 -1.71 1.71
C LYS A 69 -11.96 -1.04 2.72
N GLY A 70 -11.69 0.22 3.06
CA GLY A 70 -12.55 1.00 3.93
C GLY A 70 -13.70 1.70 3.18
N PRO A 71 -14.63 2.35 3.88
CA PRO A 71 -15.76 3.05 3.28
C PRO A 71 -15.36 4.19 2.33
N ASN A 72 -14.20 4.81 2.56
CA ASN A 72 -13.67 5.90 1.74
C ASN A 72 -12.58 5.42 0.75
N TRP A 73 -12.43 4.10 0.57
CA TRP A 73 -11.44 3.54 -0.34
C TRP A 73 -11.72 3.99 -1.78
N ARG A 74 -10.67 4.41 -2.47
CA ARG A 74 -10.68 4.69 -3.91
C ARG A 74 -9.53 3.94 -4.56
N GLU A 75 -9.73 3.56 -5.81
CA GLU A 75 -8.70 2.88 -6.58
C GLU A 75 -7.53 3.85 -6.86
N PRO A 76 -6.26 3.45 -6.62
CA PRO A 76 -5.11 4.27 -6.94
C PRO A 76 -4.95 4.52 -8.44
N ASP A 77 -4.50 5.72 -8.80
CA ASP A 77 -4.41 6.16 -10.20
C ASP A 77 -3.60 5.21 -11.10
N PHE A 78 -2.49 4.65 -10.59
CA PHE A 78 -1.62 3.76 -11.37
C PHE A 78 -2.31 2.44 -11.77
N VAL A 79 -3.31 2.02 -11.00
CA VAL A 79 -4.14 0.83 -11.27
C VAL A 79 -5.11 1.16 -12.40
N THR A 80 -5.81 2.28 -12.30
CA THR A 80 -6.74 2.76 -13.32
C THR A 80 -6.03 3.05 -14.65
N GLN A 81 -4.79 3.56 -14.58
CA GLN A 81 -3.92 3.80 -15.74
C GLN A 81 -3.27 2.52 -16.32
N LYS A 82 -3.50 1.34 -15.71
CA LYS A 82 -2.93 0.05 -16.11
C LYS A 82 -1.40 0.06 -16.21
N LYS A 83 -0.75 0.84 -15.34
CA LYS A 83 0.71 0.86 -15.26
C LYS A 83 1.24 -0.48 -14.74
N TYR A 84 2.54 -0.70 -14.92
CA TYR A 84 3.28 -1.80 -14.30
C TYR A 84 2.74 -3.21 -14.62
N GLY A 85 2.02 -3.38 -15.73
CA GLY A 85 1.48 -4.67 -16.16
C GLY A 85 0.23 -5.13 -15.39
N ILE A 86 -0.49 -4.21 -14.75
CA ILE A 86 -1.82 -4.43 -14.15
C ILE A 86 -2.87 -4.49 -15.28
N LYS A 87 -3.75 -5.50 -15.27
CA LYS A 87 -4.76 -5.74 -16.32
C LYS A 87 -6.12 -5.19 -15.96
#